data_AF-A0A3D5P460-F1
#
_entry.id   AF-A0A3D5P460-F1
#
_cell.length_a   1.000
_cell.length_b   1.000
_cell.length_c   1.000
_cell.angle_alpha   90.00
_cell.angle_beta   90.00
_cell.angle_gamma   90.00
#
_symmetry.space_group_name_H-M   'P 1'
#
loop_
_entity.id
_entity.type
_entity.pdbx_description
1 polymer ?
#
loop_
_entity_poly.entity_id
_entity_poly.type
_entity_poly.pdbx_seq_one_letter_code
_entity_poly.pdbx_strand_id
1 'polypeptide(L)'
;MLVSSKSEVFSSRWGMLLAMLGMAVGTGNIWRFPRIAASNGGGSFLVAWVVFLLAWSVPLLILEFGMGKATRSGSIGSFVKILGPGFAWMGAWIAFVATAIMFYYSVVMGWTIRFFVGTITGDIPTPGAAPDAFWESFHSTPGAIVTHAVAMGLALFVVSKGVKGIETAAKVLIPSLIVLVLVLAIRALTMPGASEGLAFLFTPELSELTNY
;
A
#
# COMPACT_ATOMS: atom_id res chain seq x y z
N MET A 1 4.26 29.53 26.39
CA MET A 1 5.03 28.30 26.71
C MET A 1 5.40 27.64 25.40
N LEU A 2 6.58 27.94 24.85
CA LEU A 2 7.04 27.34 23.60
C LEU A 2 7.55 25.94 23.94
N VAL A 3 6.69 24.93 23.75
CA VAL A 3 7.13 23.54 23.75
C VAL A 3 8.10 23.41 22.59
N SER A 4 9.40 23.42 22.90
CA SER A 4 10.44 22.98 21.98
C SER A 4 10.19 21.50 21.71
N SER A 5 9.33 21.20 20.74
CA SER A 5 9.17 19.87 20.17
C SER A 5 10.53 19.47 19.61
N LYS A 6 11.25 18.60 20.33
CA LYS A 6 12.31 17.81 19.71
C LYS A 6 11.68 17.13 18.50
N SER A 7 12.21 17.37 17.30
CA SER A 7 11.77 16.66 16.10
C SER A 7 11.88 15.16 16.38
N GLU A 8 10.75 14.45 16.36
CA GLU A 8 10.78 13.00 16.47
C GLU A 8 11.48 12.42 15.24
N VAL A 9 12.51 11.61 15.47
CA VAL A 9 13.29 10.96 14.42
C VAL A 9 13.17 9.44 14.60
N PHE A 10 13.20 8.71 13.48
CA PHE A 10 13.30 7.25 13.51
C PHE A 10 14.51 6.81 14.34
N SER A 11 14.33 5.77 15.16
CA SER A 11 15.38 5.28 16.06
C SER A 11 16.56 4.66 15.30
N SER A 12 16.35 4.20 14.06
CA SER A 12 17.37 3.57 13.24
C SER A 12 17.11 3.77 11.74
N ARG A 13 18.17 3.64 10.93
CA ARG A 13 18.07 3.61 9.45
C ARG A 13 17.20 2.46 8.98
N TRP A 14 17.30 1.29 9.62
CA TRP A 14 16.46 0.13 9.34
C TRP A 14 14.99 0.39 9.65
N GLY A 15 14.68 1.05 10.76
CA GLY A 15 13.31 1.46 11.09
C GLY A 15 12.72 2.41 10.05
N MET A 16 13.52 3.38 9.59
CA MET A 16 13.12 4.28 8.49
C MET A 16 12.87 3.51 7.18
N LEU A 17 13.79 2.63 6.79
CA LEU A 17 13.66 1.83 5.56
C LEU A 17 12.43 0.90 5.61
N LEU A 18 12.18 0.22 6.74
CA LEU A 18 11.01 -0.63 6.92
C LEU A 18 9.71 0.17 6.87
N ALA A 19 9.68 1.36 7.48
CA ALA A 19 8.52 2.25 7.40
C ALA A 19 8.28 2.74 5.96
N MET A 20 9.35 3.11 5.24
CA MET A 20 9.26 3.48 3.82
C MET A 20 8.78 2.32 2.95
N LEU A 21 9.29 1.11 3.17
CA LEU A 21 8.86 -0.09 2.48
C LEU A 21 7.38 -0.37 2.75
N GLY A 22 6.93 -0.19 4.00
CA GLY A 22 5.52 -0.33 4.35
C GLY A 22 4.59 0.68 3.71
N MET A 23 5.06 1.91 3.45
CA MET A 23 4.30 2.90 2.68
C MET A 23 4.27 2.56 1.19
N ALA A 24 5.32 1.94 0.64
CA ALA A 24 5.41 1.57 -0.77
C ALA A 24 4.66 0.28 -1.11
N VAL A 25 4.61 -0.68 -0.18
CA VAL A 25 3.94 -1.98 -0.38
C VAL A 25 2.51 -1.92 0.14
N GLY A 26 1.59 -1.54 -0.75
CA GLY A 26 0.15 -1.50 -0.46
C GLY A 26 -0.61 -2.71 -1.02
N THR A 27 -1.91 -2.78 -0.67
CA THR A 27 -2.84 -3.80 -1.22
C THR A 27 -2.84 -3.80 -2.75
N GLY A 28 -2.69 -2.63 -3.38
CA GLY A 28 -2.56 -2.46 -4.83
C GLY A 28 -1.53 -3.37 -5.49
N ASN A 29 -0.39 -3.62 -4.86
CA ASN A 29 0.65 -4.50 -5.40
C ASN A 29 0.21 -5.97 -5.42
N ILE A 30 -0.70 -6.37 -4.53
CA ILE A 30 -1.15 -7.75 -4.38
C ILE A 30 -2.24 -8.09 -5.42
N TRP A 31 -3.19 -7.19 -5.65
CA TRP A 31 -4.38 -7.49 -6.47
C TRP A 31 -4.50 -6.67 -7.76
N ARG A 32 -4.07 -5.40 -7.78
CA ARG A 32 -4.29 -4.49 -8.91
C ARG A 32 -3.19 -4.68 -9.92
N PHE A 33 -1.94 -4.72 -9.49
CA PHE A 33 -0.80 -4.90 -10.38
C PHE A 33 -0.91 -6.21 -11.19
N PRO A 34 -1.11 -7.39 -10.58
CA PRO A 34 -1.24 -8.63 -11.36
C PRO A 34 -2.43 -8.63 -12.31
N ARG A 35 -3.57 -8.05 -11.88
CA ARG A 35 -4.76 -7.91 -12.75
C ARG A 35 -4.47 -7.04 -13.96
N ILE A 36 -3.88 -5.85 -13.76
CA ILE A 36 -3.56 -4.94 -14.87
C ILE A 36 -2.51 -5.56 -15.79
N ALA A 37 -1.47 -6.20 -15.24
CA ALA A 37 -0.49 -6.91 -16.06
C ALA A 37 -1.16 -8.00 -16.91
N ALA A 38 -1.99 -8.85 -16.29
CA ALA A 38 -2.73 -9.89 -16.99
C ALA A 38 -3.67 -9.34 -18.07
N SER A 39 -4.42 -8.27 -17.79
CA SER A 39 -5.36 -7.68 -18.75
C SER A 39 -4.69 -6.89 -19.89
N ASN A 40 -3.39 -6.63 -19.83
CA ASN A 40 -2.65 -5.85 -20.84
C ASN A 40 -1.50 -6.66 -21.48
N GLY A 41 -1.70 -7.96 -21.71
CA GLY A 41 -0.71 -8.79 -22.42
C GLY A 41 0.46 -9.28 -21.55
N GLY A 42 0.27 -9.36 -20.22
CA GLY A 42 1.18 -10.04 -19.30
C GLY A 42 2.61 -9.51 -19.38
N GLY A 43 3.52 -10.35 -19.91
CA GLY A 43 4.93 -10.04 -20.02
C GLY A 43 5.23 -8.78 -20.84
N SER A 44 4.44 -8.47 -21.86
CA SER A 44 4.60 -7.26 -22.67
C SER A 44 4.36 -5.99 -21.86
N PHE A 45 3.28 -5.96 -21.07
CA PHE A 45 3.03 -4.86 -20.15
C PHE A 45 4.17 -4.67 -19.15
N LEU A 46 4.78 -5.76 -18.66
CA LEU A 46 5.89 -5.67 -17.72
C LEU A 46 7.10 -4.94 -18.31
N VAL A 47 7.41 -5.12 -19.59
CA VAL A 47 8.51 -4.40 -20.26
C VAL A 47 8.26 -2.90 -20.22
N ALA A 48 7.10 -2.45 -20.69
CA ALA A 48 6.73 -1.04 -20.67
C ALA A 48 6.71 -0.50 -19.23
N TRP A 49 6.14 -1.27 -18.29
CA TRP A 49 6.08 -0.92 -16.88
C TRP A 49 7.46 -0.72 -16.26
N VAL A 50 8.44 -1.58 -16.54
CA VAL A 50 9.83 -1.42 -16.06
C VAL A 50 10.47 -0.16 -16.64
N VAL A 51 10.26 0.13 -17.93
CA VAL A 51 10.78 1.34 -18.56
C VAL A 51 10.23 2.59 -17.87
N PHE A 52 8.91 2.70 -17.67
CA PHE A 52 8.30 3.84 -16.97
C PHE A 52 8.68 3.90 -15.48
N LEU A 53 8.85 2.75 -14.83
CA LEU A 53 9.33 2.68 -13.45
C LEU A 53 10.71 3.35 -13.32
N LEU A 54 11.65 3.00 -14.20
CA LEU A 54 13.02 3.52 -14.15
C LEU A 54 13.13 4.94 -14.69
N ALA A 55 12.43 5.27 -15.77
CA ALA A 55 12.53 6.57 -16.44
C ALA A 55 11.76 7.68 -15.71
N TRP A 56 10.69 7.35 -15.00
CA TRP A 56 9.78 8.35 -14.42
C TRP A 56 9.60 8.20 -12.91
N SER A 57 9.15 7.04 -12.45
CA SER A 57 8.76 6.84 -11.05
C SER A 57 9.96 6.92 -10.09
N VAL A 58 11.08 6.26 -10.41
CA VAL A 58 12.29 6.26 -9.57
C VAL A 58 12.89 7.68 -9.46
N PRO A 59 13.10 8.45 -10.55
CA PRO A 59 13.55 9.83 -10.46
C PRO A 59 12.64 10.72 -9.61
N LEU A 60 11.31 10.60 -9.75
CA LEU A 60 10.36 11.38 -8.96
C LEU A 60 10.46 11.06 -7.46
N LEU A 61 10.57 9.77 -7.09
CA LEU A 61 10.76 9.37 -5.70
C LEU A 61 12.07 9.90 -5.12
N ILE A 62 13.15 9.90 -5.90
CA ILE A 62 14.44 10.47 -5.49
C ILE A 62 14.30 11.98 -5.24
N LEU A 63 13.59 12.70 -6.12
CA LEU A 63 13.34 14.14 -5.96
C LEU A 63 12.52 14.42 -4.69
N GLU A 64 11.42 13.70 -4.48
CA GLU A 64 10.58 13.87 -3.29
C GLU A 64 11.35 13.59 -1.99
N PHE A 65 12.12 12.49 -1.97
CA PHE A 65 12.95 12.13 -0.83
C PHE A 65 14.06 13.17 -0.58
N GLY A 66 14.70 13.65 -1.65
CA GLY A 66 15.71 14.70 -1.60
C GLY A 66 15.15 16.01 -1.04
N MET A 67 13.98 16.43 -1.52
CA MET A 67 13.26 17.62 -1.04
C MET A 67 12.96 17.50 0.45
N GLY A 68 12.35 16.39 0.90
CA GLY A 68 12.00 16.19 2.31
C GLY A 68 13.22 16.20 3.24
N LYS A 69 14.34 15.60 2.80
CA LYS A 69 15.60 15.57 3.56
C LYS A 69 16.25 16.95 3.65
N ALA A 70 16.19 17.74 2.58
CA ALA A 70 16.77 19.08 2.52
C ALA A 70 15.99 20.10 3.38
N THR A 71 14.66 20.04 3.35
CA THR A 71 13.79 21.03 4.00
C THR A 71 13.49 20.69 5.47
N ARG A 72 13.55 19.40 5.83
CA ARG A 72 13.15 18.85 7.14
C ARG A 72 11.79 19.40 7.61
N SER A 73 10.83 19.44 6.70
CA SER A 73 9.47 19.93 6.95
C SER A 73 8.43 19.02 6.31
N GLY A 74 7.17 19.13 6.74
CA GLY A 74 6.04 18.48 6.08
C GLY A 74 5.84 18.98 4.64
N SER A 75 4.89 18.40 3.91
CA SER A 75 4.64 18.68 2.48
C SER A 75 4.53 20.18 2.20
N ILE A 76 3.63 20.91 2.88
CA ILE A 76 3.43 22.36 2.71
C ILE A 76 4.73 23.14 2.93
N GLY A 77 5.39 22.90 4.06
CA GLY A 77 6.64 23.59 4.41
C GLY A 77 7.76 23.32 3.41
N SER A 78 7.81 22.12 2.83
CA SER A 78 8.83 21.76 1.84
C SER A 78 8.67 22.55 0.54
N PHE A 79 7.44 22.69 0.04
CA PHE A 79 7.16 23.54 -1.13
C PHE A 79 7.44 25.01 -0.85
N VAL A 80 7.04 25.51 0.33
CA VAL A 80 7.29 26.91 0.71
C VAL A 80 8.78 27.23 0.79
N LYS A 81 9.61 26.33 1.37
CA LYS A 81 11.05 26.55 1.52
C LYS A 81 11.82 26.50 0.19
N ILE A 82 11.37 25.67 -0.76
CA ILE A 82 12.09 25.45 -2.03
C ILE A 82 11.62 26.42 -3.11
N LEU A 83 10.31 26.66 -3.22
CA LEU A 83 9.72 27.44 -4.32
C LEU A 83 9.16 28.79 -3.87
N GLY A 84 9.05 29.02 -2.56
CA GLY A 84 8.48 30.24 -1.98
C GLY A 84 7.01 30.07 -1.53
N PRO A 85 6.50 31.05 -0.76
CA PRO A 85 5.18 30.96 -0.11
C PRO A 85 4.01 30.85 -1.09
N GLY A 86 4.15 31.36 -2.32
CA GLY A 86 3.12 31.25 -3.37
C GLY A 86 2.81 29.81 -3.80
N PHE A 87 3.69 28.85 -3.51
CA PHE A 87 3.52 27.43 -3.86
C PHE A 87 3.06 26.56 -2.68
N ALA A 88 2.65 27.16 -1.56
CA ALA A 88 2.12 26.43 -0.40
C ALA A 88 0.94 25.50 -0.76
N TRP A 89 0.13 25.91 -1.74
CA TRP A 89 -1.02 25.15 -2.21
C TRP A 89 -0.65 23.77 -2.76
N MET A 90 0.54 23.59 -3.35
CA MET A 90 0.98 22.28 -3.88
C MET A 90 1.15 21.26 -2.75
N GLY A 91 1.77 21.68 -1.65
CA GLY A 91 1.91 20.82 -0.48
C GLY A 91 0.58 20.59 0.25
N ALA A 92 -0.32 21.57 0.22
CA ALA A 92 -1.66 21.45 0.80
C ALA A 92 -2.53 20.49 -0.02
N TRP A 93 -2.39 20.52 -1.35
CA TRP A 93 -3.03 19.59 -2.26
C TRP A 93 -2.59 18.14 -1.98
N ILE A 94 -1.30 17.90 -1.80
CA ILE A 94 -0.78 16.57 -1.42
C ILE A 94 -1.38 16.11 -0.08
N ALA A 95 -1.44 17.01 0.91
CA ALA A 95 -2.05 16.68 2.20
C ALA A 95 -3.54 16.32 2.06
N PHE A 96 -4.28 17.09 1.26
CA PHE A 96 -5.69 16.80 0.97
C PHE A 96 -5.87 15.45 0.28
N VAL A 97 -5.08 15.15 -0.76
CA VAL A 97 -5.15 13.87 -1.48
C VAL A 97 -4.85 12.71 -0.55
N ALA A 98 -3.82 12.82 0.31
CA ALA A 98 -3.50 11.79 1.30
C ALA A 98 -4.67 11.56 2.28
N THR A 99 -5.33 12.63 2.75
CA THR A 99 -6.53 12.54 3.59
C THR A 99 -7.72 11.93 2.84
N ALA A 100 -7.95 12.30 1.59
CA ALA A 100 -9.03 11.74 0.78
C ALA A 100 -8.85 10.23 0.54
N ILE A 101 -7.61 9.79 0.32
CA ILE A 101 -7.27 8.37 0.18
C ILE A 101 -7.56 7.59 1.47
N MET A 102 -7.28 8.17 2.64
CA MET A 102 -7.56 7.56 3.94
C MET A 102 -9.05 7.22 4.12
N PHE A 103 -9.97 8.05 3.59
CA PHE A 103 -11.42 7.82 3.75
C PHE A 103 -11.88 6.48 3.18
N TYR A 104 -11.33 6.01 2.06
CA TYR A 104 -11.70 4.71 1.53
C TYR A 104 -10.76 3.58 2.00
N TYR A 105 -9.47 3.85 2.22
CA TYR A 105 -8.53 2.82 2.68
C TYR A 105 -8.90 2.25 4.05
N SER A 106 -9.44 3.10 4.93
CA SER A 106 -9.95 2.69 6.25
C SER A 106 -11.13 1.72 6.14
N VAL A 107 -12.00 1.91 5.15
CA VAL A 107 -13.13 1.02 4.85
C VAL A 107 -12.62 -0.33 4.33
N VAL A 108 -11.65 -0.33 3.40
CA VAL A 108 -11.01 -1.54 2.88
C VAL A 108 -10.33 -2.34 4.01
N MET A 109 -9.65 -1.65 4.94
CA MET A 109 -9.11 -2.29 6.14
C MET A 109 -10.21 -2.94 6.99
N GLY A 110 -11.35 -2.27 7.17
CA GLY A 110 -12.51 -2.87 7.85
C GLY A 110 -12.98 -4.19 7.22
N TRP A 111 -13.01 -4.26 5.88
CA TRP A 111 -13.35 -5.49 5.17
C TRP A 111 -12.34 -6.60 5.46
N THR A 112 -11.04 -6.29 5.41
CA THR A 112 -10.01 -7.29 5.73
C THR A 112 -10.12 -7.82 7.16
N ILE A 113 -10.49 -6.98 8.14
CA ILE A 113 -10.77 -7.40 9.51
C ILE A 113 -11.96 -8.37 9.55
N ARG A 114 -13.06 -8.05 8.86
CA ARG A 114 -14.24 -8.95 8.81
C ARG A 114 -13.91 -10.30 8.20
N PHE A 115 -13.19 -10.32 7.08
CA PHE A 115 -12.75 -11.55 6.43
C PHE A 115 -11.82 -12.35 7.34
N PHE A 116 -10.86 -11.70 8.00
CA PHE A 116 -9.96 -12.37 8.96
C PHE A 116 -10.72 -13.03 10.11
N VAL A 117 -11.66 -12.30 10.74
CA VAL A 117 -12.50 -12.86 11.80
C VAL A 117 -13.36 -14.00 11.27
N GLY A 118 -14.00 -13.83 10.12
CA GLY A 118 -14.86 -14.86 9.52
C GLY A 118 -14.10 -16.15 9.17
N THR A 119 -12.84 -16.05 8.77
CA THR A 119 -11.98 -17.23 8.54
C THR A 119 -11.66 -17.95 9.86
N ILE A 120 -11.44 -17.22 10.96
CA ILE A 120 -11.12 -17.82 12.26
C ILE A 120 -12.36 -18.42 12.93
N THR A 121 -13.53 -17.79 12.79
CA THR A 121 -14.79 -18.27 13.38
C THR A 121 -15.44 -19.40 12.57
N GLY A 122 -14.96 -19.65 11.35
CA GLY A 122 -15.52 -20.66 10.45
C GLY A 122 -16.73 -20.17 9.64
N ASP A 123 -17.05 -18.88 9.68
CA ASP A 123 -18.11 -18.26 8.86
C ASP A 123 -17.82 -18.36 7.36
N ILE A 124 -16.54 -18.50 6.98
CA ILE A 124 -16.07 -18.69 5.61
C ILE A 124 -15.56 -20.13 5.47
N PRO A 125 -16.37 -21.09 4.98
CA PRO A 125 -15.96 -22.48 4.85
C PRO A 125 -15.06 -22.67 3.63
N THR A 126 -13.89 -23.29 3.76
CA THR A 126 -13.12 -23.76 2.58
C THR A 126 -13.01 -25.28 2.58
N PRO A 127 -13.27 -25.99 1.45
CA PRO A 127 -13.49 -25.52 0.07
C PRO A 127 -14.98 -25.40 -0.35
N GLY A 128 -15.29 -24.47 -1.27
CA GLY A 128 -16.66 -24.19 -1.76
C GLY A 128 -17.25 -22.86 -1.27
N ALA A 129 -16.51 -22.08 -0.49
CA ALA A 129 -16.89 -20.73 -0.09
C ALA A 129 -17.39 -19.92 -1.28
N ALA A 130 -18.47 -19.17 -1.06
CA ALA A 130 -18.89 -18.06 -1.89
C ALA A 130 -18.43 -16.75 -1.21
N PRO A 131 -17.17 -16.30 -1.40
CA PRO A 131 -16.68 -15.04 -0.85
C PRO A 131 -17.60 -13.87 -1.20
N ASP A 132 -18.19 -13.91 -2.38
CA ASP A 132 -19.12 -12.90 -2.87
C ASP A 132 -20.38 -12.86 -2.01
N ALA A 133 -20.99 -14.01 -1.68
CA ALA A 133 -22.18 -14.03 -0.82
C ALA A 133 -21.88 -13.51 0.59
N PHE A 134 -20.71 -13.85 1.13
CA PHE A 134 -20.25 -13.33 2.42
C PHE A 134 -20.06 -11.81 2.38
N TRP A 135 -19.43 -11.30 1.32
CA TRP A 135 -19.24 -9.87 1.09
C TRP A 135 -20.57 -9.12 0.94
N GLU A 136 -21.47 -9.61 0.08
CA GLU A 136 -22.80 -9.05 -0.17
C GLU A 136 -23.64 -8.99 1.11
N SER A 137 -23.51 -10.00 1.97
CA SER A 137 -24.20 -10.01 3.28
C SER A 137 -23.69 -8.95 4.27
N PHE A 138 -22.52 -8.35 4.02
CA PHE A 138 -21.80 -7.52 4.98
C PHE A 138 -21.63 -6.06 4.56
N HIS A 139 -21.31 -5.78 3.29
CA HIS A 139 -20.73 -4.48 2.89
C HIS A 139 -21.62 -3.27 3.16
N SER A 140 -22.94 -3.45 3.10
CA SER A 140 -23.94 -2.40 3.34
C SER A 140 -24.63 -2.53 4.70
N THR A 141 -23.99 -3.16 5.68
CA THR A 141 -24.55 -3.37 7.02
C THR A 141 -23.95 -2.41 8.06
N PRO A 142 -24.63 -2.18 9.19
CA PRO A 142 -24.03 -1.47 10.34
C PRO A 142 -22.73 -2.13 10.84
N GLY A 143 -22.56 -3.44 10.63
CA GLY A 143 -21.33 -4.15 10.95
C GLY A 143 -20.12 -3.62 10.17
N ALA A 144 -20.30 -3.17 8.92
CA ALA A 144 -19.23 -2.54 8.15
C ALA A 144 -18.74 -1.25 8.82
N ILE A 145 -19.66 -0.44 9.35
CA ILE A 145 -19.33 0.79 10.11
C ILE A 145 -18.51 0.45 11.35
N VAL A 146 -18.87 -0.61 12.08
CA VAL A 146 -18.13 -1.08 13.26
C VAL A 146 -16.70 -1.46 12.88
N THR A 147 -16.50 -2.26 11.84
CA THR A 147 -15.14 -2.66 11.41
C THR A 147 -14.31 -1.49 10.89
N HIS A 148 -14.94 -0.51 10.24
CA HIS A 148 -14.30 0.75 9.86
C HIS A 148 -13.86 1.55 11.09
N ALA A 149 -14.72 1.68 12.10
CA ALA A 149 -14.38 2.37 13.34
C ALA A 149 -13.22 1.68 14.08
N VAL A 150 -13.18 0.34 14.08
CA VAL A 150 -12.05 -0.45 14.60
C VAL A 150 -10.77 -0.16 13.81
N ALA A 151 -10.84 -0.19 12.47
CA ALA A 151 -9.69 0.12 11.62
C ALA A 151 -9.12 1.52 11.89
N MET A 152 -10.00 2.53 12.02
CA MET A 152 -9.60 3.89 12.37
C MET A 152 -9.03 3.98 13.79
N GLY A 153 -9.63 3.28 14.76
CA GLY A 153 -9.10 3.20 16.13
C GLY A 153 -7.69 2.62 16.18
N LEU A 154 -7.41 1.56 15.42
CA LEU A 154 -6.08 0.97 15.31
C LEU A 154 -5.08 1.94 14.67
N ALA A 155 -5.47 2.62 13.58
CA ALA A 155 -4.63 3.61 12.94
C ALA A 155 -4.29 4.78 13.90
N LEU A 156 -5.31 5.32 14.60
CA LEU A 156 -5.13 6.38 15.60
C LEU A 156 -4.25 5.92 16.76
N PHE A 157 -4.41 4.68 17.23
CA PHE A 157 -3.55 4.11 18.27
C PHE A 157 -2.07 4.06 17.86
N VAL A 158 -1.78 3.71 16.61
CA VAL A 158 -0.39 3.70 16.10
C VAL A 158 0.14 5.13 15.93
N VAL A 159 -0.65 6.03 15.33
CA VAL A 159 -0.22 7.40 15.00
C VAL A 159 -0.12 8.30 16.23
N SER A 160 -0.97 8.11 17.25
CA SER A 160 -0.90 8.86 18.51
C SER A 160 0.42 8.68 19.27
N LYS A 161 1.17 7.62 18.98
CA LYS A 161 2.52 7.35 19.51
C LYS A 161 3.64 7.93 18.64
N GLY A 162 3.31 8.78 17.67
CA GLY A 162 4.27 9.46 16.80
C GLY A 162 5.08 8.51 15.94
N VAL A 163 6.31 8.91 15.63
CA VAL A 163 7.21 8.16 14.74
C VAL A 163 7.56 6.80 15.34
N LYS A 164 7.69 6.72 16.66
CA LYS A 164 7.98 5.47 17.37
C LYS A 164 6.87 4.44 17.23
N GLY A 165 5.60 4.87 17.24
CA GLY A 165 4.44 4.01 17.00
C GLY A 165 4.47 3.38 15.63
N ILE A 166 4.66 4.22 14.60
CA ILE A 166 4.76 3.80 13.20
C ILE A 166 5.93 2.83 13.01
N GLU A 167 7.11 3.16 13.55
CA GLU A 167 8.29 2.31 13.44
C GLU A 167 8.08 0.94 14.09
N THR A 168 7.44 0.89 15.27
CA THR A 168 7.17 -0.36 15.97
C THR A 168 6.18 -1.23 15.20
N ALA A 169 5.12 -0.63 14.67
CA ALA A 169 4.15 -1.34 13.83
C ALA A 169 4.82 -1.87 12.55
N ALA A 170 5.61 -1.05 11.84
CA ALA A 170 6.28 -1.44 10.61
C ALA A 170 7.27 -2.60 10.82
N LYS A 171 8.00 -2.62 11.94
CA LYS A 171 8.93 -3.71 12.29
C LYS A 171 8.27 -5.08 12.43
N VAL A 172 6.96 -5.13 12.70
CA VAL A 172 6.22 -6.39 12.83
C VAL A 172 5.40 -6.67 11.58
N LEU A 173 4.64 -5.69 11.10
CA LEU A 173 3.69 -5.88 10.01
C LEU A 173 4.38 -6.12 8.67
N ILE A 174 5.49 -5.45 8.38
CA ILE A 174 6.17 -5.57 7.08
C ILE A 174 6.88 -6.91 6.93
N PRO A 175 7.67 -7.40 7.90
CA PRO A 175 8.22 -8.76 7.82
C PRO A 175 7.12 -9.83 7.75
N SER A 176 6.05 -9.68 8.54
CA SER A 176 4.90 -10.60 8.50
C SER A 176 4.27 -10.66 7.10
N LEU A 177 4.05 -9.51 6.47
CA LEU A 177 3.51 -9.43 5.11
C LEU A 177 4.43 -10.15 4.10
N ILE A 178 5.75 -9.91 4.17
CA ILE A 178 6.72 -10.56 3.27
C ILE A 178 6.66 -12.08 3.44
N VAL A 179 6.65 -12.57 4.68
CA VAL A 179 6.56 -14.02 4.96
C VAL A 179 5.27 -14.60 4.39
N LEU A 180 4.12 -13.95 4.61
CA LEU A 180 2.84 -14.41 4.07
C LEU A 180 2.84 -14.46 2.54
N VAL A 181 3.36 -13.42 1.88
CA VAL A 181 3.47 -13.39 0.41
C VAL A 181 4.37 -14.50 -0.11
N LEU A 182 5.49 -14.78 0.55
CA LEU A 182 6.39 -15.88 0.17
C LEU A 182 5.72 -17.25 0.32
N VAL A 183 4.99 -17.48 1.42
CA VAL A 183 4.23 -18.73 1.62
C VAL A 183 3.17 -18.90 0.54
N LEU A 184 2.42 -17.84 0.22
CA LEU A 184 1.42 -17.87 -0.84
C LEU A 184 2.04 -18.09 -2.22
N ALA A 185 3.19 -17.47 -2.50
CA ALA A 185 3.92 -17.67 -3.75
C ALA A 185 4.38 -19.13 -3.90
N ILE A 186 4.97 -19.72 -2.86
CA ILE A 186 5.34 -21.15 -2.86
C ILE A 186 4.09 -22.01 -3.09
N ARG A 187 2.98 -21.71 -2.39
CA ARG A 187 1.73 -22.46 -2.61
C ARG A 187 1.24 -22.34 -4.04
N ALA A 188 1.22 -21.16 -4.64
CA ALA A 188 0.82 -20.93 -6.01
C ALA A 188 1.70 -21.71 -7.01
N LEU A 189 3.02 -21.75 -6.77
CA LEU A 189 3.97 -22.50 -7.60
C LEU A 189 3.82 -24.03 -7.51
N THR A 190 3.21 -24.54 -6.44
CA THR A 190 2.92 -25.99 -6.27
C THR A 190 1.53 -26.39 -6.76
N MET A 191 0.73 -25.46 -7.28
CA MET A 191 -0.59 -25.77 -7.83
C MET A 191 -0.48 -26.28 -9.28
N PRO A 192 -1.36 -27.21 -9.71
CA PRO A 192 -1.48 -27.57 -11.11
C PRO A 192 -1.76 -26.33 -11.96
N GLY A 193 -1.08 -26.18 -13.10
CA GLY A 193 -1.22 -25.02 -13.98
C GLY A 193 -0.31 -23.83 -13.65
N ALA A 194 0.60 -23.95 -12.67
CA ALA A 194 1.49 -22.86 -12.28
C ALA A 194 2.44 -22.43 -13.40
N SER A 195 2.96 -23.38 -14.18
CA SER A 195 3.83 -23.13 -15.34
C SER A 195 3.17 -22.23 -16.37
N GLU A 196 1.88 -22.46 -16.66
CA GLU A 196 1.09 -21.73 -17.62
C GLU A 196 0.84 -20.30 -17.12
N GLY A 197 0.54 -20.14 -15.83
CA GLY A 197 0.40 -18.82 -15.21
C GLY A 197 1.70 -18.00 -15.26
N LEU A 198 2.85 -18.64 -15.02
CA LEU A 198 4.17 -18.00 -15.14
C LEU A 198 4.50 -17.64 -16.59
N ALA A 199 4.26 -18.56 -17.52
CA ALA A 199 4.49 -18.31 -18.94
C ALA A 199 3.65 -17.13 -19.42
N PHE A 200 2.38 -17.08 -19.06
CA PHE A 200 1.50 -15.96 -19.37
C PHE A 200 1.99 -14.62 -18.79
N LEU A 201 2.41 -14.61 -17.52
CA LEU A 201 2.82 -13.36 -16.86
C LEU A 201 4.19 -12.85 -17.32
N PHE A 202 5.12 -13.73 -17.69
CA PHE A 202 6.52 -13.37 -17.93
C PHE A 202 7.01 -13.56 -19.37
N THR A 203 6.20 -14.10 -20.28
CA THR A 203 6.57 -14.20 -21.70
C THR A 203 6.09 -12.96 -22.44
N PRO A 204 6.98 -12.06 -22.88
CA PRO A 204 6.59 -10.89 -23.66
C PRO A 204 6.34 -11.28 -25.11
N GLU A 205 5.24 -10.76 -25.66
CA GLU A 205 4.90 -10.84 -27.08
C GLU A 205 5.00 -9.45 -27.72
N LEU A 206 5.91 -9.28 -28.67
CA LEU A 206 6.20 -7.96 -29.27
C LEU A 206 4.98 -7.37 -30.02
N SER A 207 4.10 -8.20 -30.56
CA SER A 207 2.86 -7.77 -31.21
C SER A 207 1.94 -7.00 -30.26
N GLU A 208 1.88 -7.41 -28.99
CA GLU A 208 1.08 -6.76 -27.95
C GLU A 208 1.67 -5.42 -27.52
N LEU A 209 2.99 -5.21 -27.66
CA LEU A 209 3.61 -3.92 -27.38
C LEU A 209 3.25 -2.85 -28.42
N THR A 210 2.94 -3.27 -29.64
CA THR A 210 2.56 -2.39 -30.76
C THR A 210 1.05 -2.17 -30.87
N ASN A 211 0.24 -2.94 -30.13
CA ASN A 211 -1.20 -2.81 -30.08
C ASN A 211 -1.58 -1.85 -28.94
N TYR A 212 -1.67 -0.57 -29.26
CA TYR A 212 -2.05 0.51 -28.34
C TYR A 212 -3.46 1.02 -28.61
#